data_AF-A0A938MJ82-F1
#
_entry.id   AF-A0A938MJ82-F1
#
_cell.length_a   1.000
_cell.length_b   1.000
_cell.length_c   1.000
_cell.angle_alpha   90.00
_cell.angle_beta   90.00
_cell.angle_gamma   90.00
#
_symmetry.space_group_name_H-M   'P 1'
#
loop_
_entity.id
_entity.type
_entity.pdbx_description
1 polymer ?
#
loop_
_entity_poly.entity_id
_entity_poly.type
_entity_poly.pdbx_seq_one_letter_code
_entity_poly.pdbx_strand_id
1 'polypeptide(L)'
;MKALFLVQSLTGAGSRYRVLQYLPYLKAQGVDATALEMPKGTRARWSAFKSLGEYDVVLVQKRLLGPLTLRQLRRQARRLVYDLDDAVMFRDSTRGATKSWTRGRRFAAMAKAADL
;
A
#
# COMPACT_ATOMS: atom_id res chain seq x y z
N MET A 1 -11.50 13.31 -8.32
CA MET A 1 -10.38 12.32 -8.35
C MET A 1 -10.79 11.11 -7.55
N LYS A 2 -10.53 9.88 -8.03
CA LYS A 2 -10.74 8.63 -7.30
C LYS A 2 -9.42 8.10 -6.74
N ALA A 3 -9.36 7.90 -5.42
CA ALA A 3 -8.18 7.42 -4.73
C ALA A 3 -8.48 6.11 -3.97
N LEU A 4 -7.64 5.10 -4.16
CA LEU A 4 -7.71 3.86 -3.38
C LEU A 4 -6.54 3.79 -2.39
N PHE A 5 -6.85 3.55 -1.13
CA PHE A 5 -5.87 3.27 -0.08
C PHE A 5 -5.85 1.77 0.22
N LEU A 6 -4.77 1.10 -0.14
CA LEU A 6 -4.50 -0.29 0.22
C LEU A 6 -3.89 -0.34 1.63
N VAL A 7 -4.73 -0.60 2.63
CA VAL A 7 -4.37 -0.56 4.05
C VAL A 7 -4.04 -1.95 4.61
N GLN A 8 -3.35 -1.99 5.76
CA GLN A 8 -3.05 -3.25 6.43
C GLN A 8 -4.30 -3.88 7.06
N SER A 9 -5.18 -3.06 7.65
CA SER A 9 -6.40 -3.47 8.32
C SER A 9 -7.40 -2.32 8.35
N LEU A 10 -8.70 -2.57 8.19
CA LEU A 10 -9.73 -1.52 8.34
C LEU A 10 -10.06 -1.18 9.80
N THR A 11 -9.58 -1.95 10.76
CA THR A 11 -9.86 -1.75 12.20
C THR A 11 -8.60 -1.42 13.02
N GLY A 12 -7.42 -1.70 12.48
CA GLY A 12 -6.14 -1.46 13.15
C GLY A 12 -5.83 0.04 13.33
N ALA A 13 -5.23 0.38 14.48
CA ALA A 13 -4.83 1.75 14.81
C ALA A 13 -3.91 2.39 13.76
N GLY A 14 -2.99 1.60 13.19
CA GLY A 14 -2.06 2.09 12.17
C GLY A 14 -2.75 2.63 10.91
N SER A 15 -3.81 1.97 10.45
CA SER A 15 -4.63 2.47 9.32
C SER A 15 -5.55 3.59 9.75
N ARG A 16 -6.13 3.50 10.95
CA ARG A 16 -7.05 4.50 11.49
C ARG A 16 -6.42 5.90 11.51
N TYR A 17 -5.23 6.02 12.11
CA TYR A 17 -4.57 7.32 12.28
C TYR A 17 -3.83 7.83 11.04
N ARG A 18 -3.56 6.98 10.05
CA ARG A 18 -2.85 7.41 8.82
C ARG A 18 -3.74 7.58 7.61
N VAL A 19 -4.87 6.88 7.56
CA VAL A 19 -5.74 6.83 6.38
C VAL A 19 -7.20 7.06 6.77
N LEU A 20 -7.79 6.17 7.58
CA LEU A 20 -9.24 6.06 7.68
C LEU A 20 -9.89 7.33 8.25
N GLN A 21 -9.27 7.96 9.25
CA GLN A 21 -9.79 9.20 9.83
C GLN A 21 -9.82 10.37 8.84
N TYR A 22 -9.02 10.32 7.78
CA TYR A 22 -8.91 11.39 6.79
C TYR A 22 -9.87 11.24 5.61
N LEU A 23 -10.47 10.06 5.40
CA LEU A 23 -11.37 9.81 4.26
C LEU A 23 -12.55 10.80 4.18
N PRO A 24 -13.24 11.16 5.29
CA PRO A 24 -14.33 12.14 5.22
C PRO A 24 -13.85 13.53 4.79
N TYR A 25 -12.66 13.94 5.24
CA TYR A 25 -12.09 15.25 4.90
C TYR A 25 -11.63 15.29 3.43
N LEU A 26 -11.04 14.20 2.93
CA LEU A 26 -10.71 14.06 1.51
C LEU A 26 -11.98 14.16 0.64
N LYS A 27 -13.06 13.48 1.05
CA LYS A 27 -14.35 13.56 0.37
C LYS A 27 -14.93 14.96 0.36
N ALA A 28 -14.84 15.69 1.48
CA ALA A 28 -15.27 17.09 1.57
C ALA A 28 -14.47 18.02 0.64
N GLN A 29 -13.25 17.64 0.27
CA GLN A 29 -12.41 18.35 -0.71
C GLN A 29 -12.55 17.81 -2.15
N GLY A 30 -13.57 16.98 -2.44
CA GLY A 30 -13.83 16.47 -3.79
C GLY A 30 -13.00 15.26 -4.21
N VAL A 31 -12.30 14.61 -3.28
CA VAL A 31 -11.58 13.35 -3.51
C VAL A 31 -12.44 12.17 -3.08
N ASP A 32 -12.86 11.35 -4.04
CA ASP A 32 -13.54 10.09 -3.77
C ASP A 32 -12.51 9.05 -3.30
N ALA A 33 -12.27 9.05 -1.99
CA ALA A 33 -11.26 8.24 -1.33
C ALA A 33 -11.90 6.99 -0.70
N THR A 34 -11.43 5.81 -1.10
CA THR A 34 -11.85 4.53 -0.53
C THR A 34 -10.65 3.79 0.08
N ALA A 35 -10.90 3.03 1.14
CA ALA A 35 -9.90 2.17 1.75
C ALA A 35 -10.27 0.70 1.55
N LEU A 36 -9.29 -0.10 1.13
CA LEU A 36 -9.41 -1.55 0.98
C LEU A 36 -8.31 -2.22 1.80
N GLU A 37 -8.70 -3.16 2.65
CA GLU A 37 -7.72 -4.04 3.29
C GLU A 37 -7.02 -4.89 2.23
N MET A 38 -5.69 -4.92 2.24
CA MET A 38 -4.91 -5.67 1.27
C MET A 38 -5.37 -7.15 1.22
N PRO A 39 -5.89 -7.62 0.07
CA PRO A 39 -6.49 -8.94 0.00
C PRO A 39 -5.53 -10.06 0.37
N LYS A 40 -6.07 -11.07 1.05
CA LYS A 40 -5.35 -12.29 1.44
C LYS A 40 -5.47 -13.32 0.32
N GLY A 41 -4.35 -13.97 -0.01
CA GLY A 41 -4.30 -14.96 -1.10
C GLY A 41 -4.14 -14.37 -2.50
N THR A 42 -3.83 -15.23 -3.47
CA THR A 42 -3.52 -14.84 -4.85
C THR A 42 -4.77 -14.49 -5.65
N ARG A 43 -5.84 -15.29 -5.55
CA ARG A 43 -7.11 -15.08 -6.27
C ARG A 43 -7.78 -13.76 -5.88
N ALA A 44 -7.90 -13.48 -4.57
CA ALA A 44 -8.51 -12.26 -4.08
C ALA A 44 -7.72 -11.01 -4.51
N ARG A 45 -6.37 -11.08 -4.49
CA ARG A 45 -5.53 -9.99 -5.02
C ARG A 45 -5.73 -9.78 -6.51
N TRP A 46 -5.80 -10.86 -7.29
CA TRP A 46 -6.02 -10.73 -8.72
C TRP A 46 -7.36 -10.07 -9.04
N SER A 47 -8.44 -10.47 -8.36
CA SER A 47 -9.75 -9.84 -8.49
C SER A 47 -9.70 -8.35 -8.12
N ALA A 48 -9.16 -8.03 -6.94
CA ALA A 48 -9.05 -6.64 -6.49
C ALA A 48 -8.13 -5.79 -7.38
N PHE A 49 -7.08 -6.38 -7.95
CA PHE A 49 -6.13 -5.61 -8.74
C PHE A 49 -6.68 -5.27 -10.13
N LYS A 50 -7.66 -6.02 -10.64
CA LYS A 50 -8.32 -5.73 -11.92
C LYS A 50 -9.06 -4.40 -11.93
N SER A 51 -9.68 -4.03 -10.81
CA SER A 51 -10.43 -2.77 -10.70
C SER A 51 -9.53 -1.56 -10.41
N LEU A 52 -8.21 -1.74 -10.25
CA LEU A 52 -7.31 -0.61 -9.95
C LEU A 52 -7.24 0.43 -11.07
N GLY A 53 -7.55 0.03 -12.30
CA GLY A 53 -7.62 0.95 -13.44
C GLY A 53 -8.76 1.98 -13.35
N GLU A 54 -9.71 1.80 -12.42
CA GLU A 54 -10.80 2.75 -12.12
C GLU A 54 -10.36 3.90 -11.22
N TYR A 55 -9.20 3.78 -10.57
CA TYR A 55 -8.66 4.78 -9.65
C TYR A 55 -7.59 5.61 -10.33
N ASP A 56 -7.61 6.92 -10.07
CA ASP A 56 -6.58 7.85 -10.54
C ASP A 56 -5.27 7.64 -9.78
N VAL A 57 -5.37 7.28 -8.51
CA VAL A 57 -4.24 7.03 -7.62
C VAL A 57 -4.50 5.84 -6.70
N VAL A 58 -3.47 5.00 -6.51
CA VAL A 58 -3.48 3.87 -5.58
C VAL A 58 -2.34 4.07 -4.58
N LEU A 59 -2.66 4.13 -3.30
CA LEU A 59 -1.69 4.29 -2.21
C LEU A 59 -1.49 2.95 -1.49
N VAL A 60 -0.25 2.51 -1.31
CA VAL A 60 0.09 1.32 -0.53
C VAL A 60 0.59 1.73 0.84
N GLN A 61 -0.17 1.38 1.88
CA GLN A 61 0.17 1.71 3.26
C GLN A 61 1.22 0.76 3.84
N LYS A 62 2.47 1.23 4.03
CA LYS A 62 3.54 0.60 4.83
C LYS A 62 3.86 -0.87 4.53
N ARG A 63 3.50 -1.38 3.36
CA ARG A 63 3.60 -2.81 3.05
C ARG A 63 4.65 -3.09 1.99
N LEU A 64 5.60 -3.97 2.35
CA LEU A 64 6.58 -4.52 1.41
C LEU A 64 5.97 -5.68 0.62
N LEU A 65 5.61 -5.43 -0.62
CA LEU A 65 5.06 -6.45 -1.51
C LEU A 65 6.17 -7.33 -2.08
N GLY A 66 5.82 -8.59 -2.36
CA GLY A 66 6.68 -9.46 -3.16
C GLY A 66 6.74 -8.99 -4.62
N PRO A 67 7.79 -9.36 -5.37
CA PRO A 67 8.04 -8.83 -6.71
C PRO A 67 6.88 -9.09 -7.69
N LEU A 68 6.27 -10.28 -7.64
CA LEU A 68 5.14 -10.62 -8.51
C LEU A 68 3.89 -9.78 -8.20
N THR A 69 3.58 -9.62 -6.91
CA THR A 69 2.44 -8.79 -6.47
C THR A 69 2.66 -7.32 -6.82
N LEU A 70 3.88 -6.81 -6.62
CA LEU A 70 4.23 -5.44 -6.98
C LEU A 70 4.16 -5.21 -8.50
N ARG A 71 4.70 -6.13 -9.30
CA ARG A 71 4.63 -6.04 -10.77
C ARG A 71 3.18 -6.02 -11.26
N GLN A 72 2.34 -6.88 -10.69
CA GLN A 72 0.91 -6.92 -11.02
C GLN A 72 0.19 -5.63 -10.61
N LEU A 73 0.48 -5.13 -9.40
CA LEU A 73 -0.06 -3.87 -8.89
C LEU A 73 0.33 -2.70 -9.81
N ARG A 74 1.62 -2.56 -10.10
CA ARG A 74 2.16 -1.46 -10.90
C ARG A 74 1.62 -1.45 -12.33
N ARG A 75 1.35 -2.62 -12.91
CA ARG A 75 0.78 -2.74 -14.26
C ARG A 75 -0.68 -2.26 -14.33
N GLN A 76 -1.42 -2.31 -13.23
CA GLN A 76 -2.86 -1.99 -13.21
C GLN A 76 -3.16 -0.63 -12.58
N ALA A 77 -2.29 -0.13 -11.71
CA ALA A 77 -2.42 1.22 -11.16
C ALA A 77 -2.03 2.28 -12.20
N ARG A 78 -2.85 3.33 -12.32
CA ARG A 78 -2.53 4.51 -13.14
C ARG A 78 -1.39 5.32 -12.53
N ARG A 79 -1.48 5.58 -11.22
CA ARG A 79 -0.44 6.16 -10.38
C ARG A 79 -0.35 5.36 -9.08
N LEU A 80 0.87 5.04 -8.67
CA LEU A 80 1.16 4.29 -7.46
C LEU A 80 1.91 5.17 -6.46
N VAL A 81 1.38 5.33 -5.26
CA VAL A 81 2.05 6.03 -4.15
C VAL A 81 2.43 5.02 -3.08
N TYR A 82 3.60 5.19 -2.47
CA TYR A 82 4.05 4.33 -1.38
C TYR A 82 4.19 5.12 -0.07
N ASP A 83 3.40 4.75 0.95
CA ASP A 83 3.54 5.30 2.32
C ASP A 83 4.80 4.73 2.96
N LEU A 84 5.87 5.52 2.88
CA LEU A 84 7.15 5.28 3.53
C LEU A 84 7.02 5.54 5.04
N ASP A 85 7.28 4.51 5.85
CA ASP A 85 7.36 4.61 7.31
C ASP A 85 8.72 4.11 7.79
N ASP A 86 9.16 4.61 8.93
CA ASP A 86 10.48 4.29 9.46
C ASP A 86 10.58 2.80 9.80
N ALA A 87 11.72 2.21 9.43
CA ALA A 87 12.10 0.82 9.67
C ALA A 87 11.30 -0.28 8.97
N VAL A 88 10.46 0.02 7.95
CA VAL A 88 9.83 -1.04 7.13
C VAL A 88 10.85 -1.94 6.41
N MET A 89 12.09 -1.47 6.20
CA MET A 89 13.19 -2.26 5.64
C MET A 89 13.98 -3.08 6.68
N PHE A 90 13.77 -2.84 7.98
CA PHE A 90 14.46 -3.53 9.07
C PHE A 90 13.53 -4.54 9.77
N ARG A 91 14.12 -5.54 10.41
CA ARG A 91 13.39 -6.42 11.33
C ARG A 91 13.17 -5.70 12.65
N ASP A 92 12.14 -6.13 13.35
CA ASP A 92 11.92 -5.76 14.74
C ASP A 92 13.19 -6.07 15.56
N SER A 93 13.65 -5.09 16.34
CA SER A 93 14.87 -5.20 17.16
C SER A 93 14.76 -6.30 18.22
N THR A 94 13.53 -6.68 18.58
CA THR A 94 13.26 -7.78 19.53
C THR A 94 13.62 -9.17 18.98
N ARG A 95 13.90 -9.30 17.67
CA ARG A 95 14.15 -10.59 16.99
C ARG A 95 15.62 -10.82 16.60
N GLY A 96 16.56 -10.09 17.21
CA GLY A 96 18.00 -10.23 16.93
C GLY A 96 18.46 -9.36 15.76
N ALA A 97 19.11 -9.95 14.74
CA ALA A 97 19.69 -9.18 13.64
C ALA A 97 18.64 -8.31 12.91
N THR A 98 18.80 -6.98 13.02
CA THR A 98 17.86 -5.96 12.52
C THR A 98 17.91 -5.83 10.99
N LYS A 99 19.07 -6.10 10.38
CA LYS A 99 19.24 -6.02 8.92
C LYS A 99 18.59 -7.21 8.22
N SER A 100 17.78 -6.92 7.19
CA SER A 100 17.19 -7.94 6.33
C SER A 100 17.33 -7.54 4.87
N TRP A 101 18.17 -8.29 4.16
CA TRP A 101 18.42 -8.04 2.74
C TRP A 101 17.17 -8.20 1.88
N THR A 102 16.31 -9.18 2.18
CA THR A 102 15.04 -9.36 1.48
C THR A 102 14.09 -8.17 1.68
N ARG A 103 14.02 -7.61 2.89
CA ARG A 103 13.20 -6.43 3.18
C ARG A 103 13.78 -5.20 2.48
N GLY A 104 15.10 -5.00 2.53
CA GLY A 104 15.79 -3.93 1.80
C GLY A 104 15.56 -4.00 0.28
N ARG A 105 15.62 -5.18 -0.32
CA ARG A 105 15.32 -5.38 -1.75
C ARG A 105 13.87 -5.08 -2.10
N ARG A 106 12.91 -5.54 -1.28
CA ARG A 106 11.49 -5.24 -1.49
C ARG A 106 11.22 -3.76 -1.32
N PHE A 107 11.85 -3.12 -0.35
CA PHE A 107 11.76 -1.69 -0.13
C PHE A 107 12.23 -0.91 -1.35
N ALA A 108 13.44 -1.20 -1.85
CA ALA A 108 13.97 -0.57 -3.05
C ALA A 108 13.06 -0.81 -4.27
N ALA A 109 12.47 -2.00 -4.39
CA ALA A 109 11.53 -2.30 -5.46
C ALA A 109 10.23 -1.47 -5.34
N MET A 110 9.67 -1.33 -4.13
CA MET A 110 8.50 -0.49 -3.87
C MET A 110 8.80 0.98 -4.23
N ALA A 111 9.91 1.52 -3.71
CA ALA A 111 10.33 2.91 -3.96
C ALA A 111 10.57 3.17 -5.46
N LYS A 112 11.18 2.23 -6.18
CA LYS A 112 11.40 2.34 -7.63
C LYS A 112 10.11 2.26 -8.45
N ALA A 113 9.11 1.52 -7.97
CA ALA A 113 7.86 1.32 -8.69
C ALA A 113 6.83 2.43 -8.43
N ALA A 114 6.94 3.12 -7.28
CA ALA A 114 6.08 4.23 -6.93
C ALA A 114 6.38 5.45 -7.81
N ASP A 115 5.32 6.17 -8.17
CA ASP A 115 5.39 7.44 -8.87
C ASP A 115 5.47 8.61 -7.86
N LEU A 116 5.12 8.36 -6.59
CA LEU A 116 5.27 9.28 -5.44
C LEU A 116 5.61 8.51 -4.15
#